data_AF-A0A9Q3ENA9-F1
#
_entry.id   AF-A0A9Q3ENA9-F1
#
_cell.length_a   1.000
_cell.length_b   1.000
_cell.length_c   1.000
_cell.angle_alpha   90.00
_cell.angle_beta   90.00
_cell.angle_gamma   90.00
#
_symmetry.space_group_name_H-M   'P 1'
#
loop_
_entity.id
_entity.type
_entity.pdbx_description
1 polymer ?
#
loop_
_entity_poly.entity_id
_entity_poly.type
_entity_poly.pdbx_seq_one_letter_code
_entity_poly.pdbx_strand_id
1 'polypeptide(L)'
;MGQALLKEVPKLKEWPHFSGEGEYDHMKFIRGIDIIKEDFELTDRLVTEIFNTLFIRSAHRWYIKLSQAHGHQSWTWWKTQIINKWANYAWIFKVETAFESAKLNADKDKALPWFFKQKDILTALYPDMSEFMIHRKILRKCGGDLEHAVKSRTTEQSSAEDIINILKEVTTRTRI
;
A
#
# COMPACT_ATOMS: atom_id res chain seq x y z
N MET A 1 10.85 32.47 21.60
CA MET A 1 9.98 32.34 20.41
C MET A 1 10.72 31.48 19.40
N GLY A 2 10.41 30.17 19.35
CA GLY A 2 11.07 29.26 18.42
C GLY A 2 10.56 29.53 17.00
N GLN A 3 11.47 29.72 16.05
CA GLN A 3 11.13 29.71 14.63
C GLN A 3 10.52 28.34 14.31
N ALA A 4 9.22 28.32 13.99
CA ALA A 4 8.63 27.18 13.31
C ALA A 4 9.39 27.02 12.00
N LEU A 5 10.12 25.92 11.85
CA LEU A 5 10.68 25.53 10.56
C LEU A 5 9.48 25.35 9.63
N LEU A 6 9.28 26.30 8.71
CA LEU A 6 8.35 26.13 7.61
C LEU A 6 8.77 24.86 6.87
N LYS A 7 7.95 23.80 6.97
CA LYS A 7 8.19 22.56 6.23
C LYS A 7 8.04 22.88 4.75
N GLU A 8 9.12 22.81 3.99
CA GLU A 8 9.08 23.00 2.54
C GLU A 8 8.32 21.84 1.89
N VAL A 9 7.29 22.14 1.10
CA VAL A 9 6.51 21.13 0.38
C VAL A 9 7.43 20.29 -0.52
N PRO A 10 7.27 18.94 -0.56
CA PRO A 10 8.13 18.06 -1.36
C PRO A 10 8.09 18.43 -2.84
N LYS A 11 9.20 18.22 -3.54
CA LYS A 11 9.27 18.45 -4.99
C LYS A 11 8.36 17.45 -5.70
N LEU A 12 7.72 17.83 -6.80
CA LEU A 12 6.78 16.96 -7.54
C LEU A 12 7.31 15.55 -7.84
N LYS A 13 8.60 15.38 -8.07
CA LYS A 13 9.25 14.07 -8.29
C LYS A 13 9.19 13.12 -7.09
N GLU A 14 9.03 13.65 -5.87
CA GLU A 14 8.94 12.90 -4.61
C GLU A 14 7.49 12.48 -4.30
N TRP A 15 6.52 13.04 -5.01
CA TRP A 15 5.12 12.65 -4.88
C TRP A 15 4.87 11.29 -5.55
N PRO A 16 3.90 10.52 -5.06
CA PRO A 16 3.54 9.26 -5.71
C PRO A 16 2.97 9.54 -7.10
N HIS A 17 3.31 8.70 -8.07
CA HIS A 17 2.76 8.76 -9.43
C HIS A 17 1.90 7.52 -9.69
N PHE A 18 0.83 7.67 -10.47
CA PHE A 18 -0.12 6.59 -10.72
C PHE A 18 -0.47 6.44 -12.19
N SER A 19 -0.22 5.25 -12.76
CA SER A 19 -0.44 4.95 -14.17
C SER A 19 -1.81 4.34 -14.48
N GLY A 20 -2.40 3.63 -13.51
CA GLY A 20 -3.58 2.80 -13.71
C GLY A 20 -3.39 1.62 -14.66
N GLU A 21 -2.15 1.26 -15.01
CA GLU A 21 -1.79 0.19 -15.96
C GLU A 21 -0.93 -0.89 -15.27
N GLY A 22 -1.05 -2.15 -15.69
CA GLY A 22 -0.23 -3.25 -15.19
C GLY A 22 -0.63 -3.76 -13.80
N GLU A 23 0.35 -4.12 -12.98
CA GLU A 23 0.15 -4.29 -11.53
C GLU A 23 0.18 -2.91 -10.87
N TYR A 24 -0.93 -2.55 -10.21
CA TYR A 24 -1.08 -1.24 -9.57
C TYR A 24 -1.77 -1.37 -8.21
N ASP A 25 -1.48 -0.40 -7.36
CA ASP A 25 -2.11 -0.19 -6.06
C ASP A 25 -2.54 1.28 -5.94
N HIS A 26 -3.82 1.52 -6.22
CA HIS A 26 -4.40 2.86 -6.15
C HIS A 26 -4.56 3.33 -4.70
N MET A 27 -4.66 2.40 -3.73
CA MET A 27 -4.76 2.73 -2.32
C MET A 27 -3.42 3.22 -1.78
N LYS A 28 -2.29 2.65 -2.23
CA LYS A 28 -0.94 3.16 -1.93
C LYS A 28 -0.71 4.56 -2.49
N PHE A 29 -1.20 4.84 -3.70
CA PHE A 29 -1.19 6.20 -4.24
C PHE A 29 -1.98 7.16 -3.35
N ILE A 30 -3.24 6.83 -3.01
CA ILE A 30 -4.09 7.64 -2.14
C ILE A 30 -3.42 7.90 -0.78
N ARG A 31 -2.91 6.86 -0.11
CA ARG A 31 -2.22 7.00 1.18
C ARG A 31 -0.98 7.90 1.08
N GLY A 32 -0.21 7.79 0.01
CA GLY A 32 0.95 8.65 -0.21
C GLY A 32 0.57 10.13 -0.32
N ILE A 33 -0.57 10.43 -0.96
CA ILE A 33 -1.12 11.79 -1.01
C ILE A 33 -1.65 12.22 0.35
N ASP A 34 -2.38 11.37 1.07
CA ASP A 34 -2.89 11.68 2.41
C ASP A 34 -1.75 12.06 3.37
N ILE A 35 -0.66 11.28 3.40
CA ILE A 35 0.53 11.56 4.23
C ILE A 35 1.13 12.92 3.88
N ILE A 36 1.40 13.21 2.60
CA ILE A 36 1.99 14.50 2.20
C ILE A 36 1.02 15.66 2.51
N LYS A 37 -0.28 15.46 2.29
CA LYS A 37 -1.28 16.48 2.59
C LYS A 37 -1.33 16.79 4.09
N GLU A 38 -1.25 15.78 4.95
CA GLU A 38 -1.25 15.92 6.41
C GLU A 38 0.06 16.53 6.93
N ASP A 39 1.21 16.00 6.49
CA ASP A 39 2.53 16.43 6.98
C ASP A 39 2.85 17.90 6.68
N PHE A 40 2.31 18.41 5.57
CA PHE A 40 2.53 19.77 5.06
C PHE A 40 1.26 20.65 5.10
N GLU A 41 0.19 20.18 5.75
CA GLU A 41 -1.07 20.92 5.94
C GLU A 41 -1.65 21.50 4.63
N LEU A 42 -1.56 20.74 3.54
CA LEU A 42 -1.91 21.22 2.20
C LEU A 42 -3.43 21.33 2.03
N THR A 43 -3.87 22.34 1.29
CA THR A 43 -5.27 22.45 0.88
C THR A 43 -5.60 21.46 -0.23
N ASP A 44 -6.87 21.07 -0.34
CA ASP A 44 -7.35 20.20 -1.44
C ASP A 44 -7.07 20.80 -2.81
N ARG A 45 -7.11 22.12 -2.92
CA ARG A 45 -6.78 22.84 -4.15
C ARG A 45 -5.34 22.59 -4.58
N LEU A 46 -4.37 22.73 -3.67
CA LEU A 46 -2.96 22.48 -3.98
C LEU A 46 -2.71 21.03 -4.40
N VAL A 47 -3.34 20.08 -3.70
CA VAL A 47 -3.25 18.65 -4.04
C VAL A 47 -3.83 18.37 -5.43
N THR A 48 -4.97 18.98 -5.77
CA THR A 48 -5.64 18.72 -7.05
C THR A 48 -5.00 19.44 -8.23
N GLU A 49 -4.35 20.59 -8.02
CA GLU A 49 -3.61 21.33 -9.06
C GLU A 49 -2.42 20.52 -9.61
N ILE A 50 -1.80 19.67 -8.80
CA ILE A 50 -0.64 18.85 -9.20
C ILE A 50 -1.03 17.51 -9.84
N PHE A 51 -2.31 17.13 -9.86
CA PHE A 51 -2.77 15.85 -10.42
C PHE A 51 -2.42 15.66 -11.89
N ASN A 52 -2.32 16.73 -12.65
CA ASN A 52 -1.87 16.68 -14.04
C ASN A 52 -0.45 16.11 -14.18
N THR A 53 0.38 16.18 -13.13
CA THR A 53 1.71 15.57 -13.07
C THR A 53 1.69 14.19 -12.45
N LEU A 54 0.89 13.99 -11.39
CA LEU A 54 0.90 12.74 -10.62
C LEU A 54 0.22 11.58 -11.36
N PHE A 55 -0.84 11.86 -12.11
CA PHE A 55 -1.42 10.86 -13.00
C PHE A 55 -0.61 10.75 -14.28
N ILE A 56 -0.27 9.53 -14.66
CA ILE A 56 0.46 9.24 -15.89
C ILE A 56 -0.32 8.21 -16.73
N ARG A 57 -0.02 8.12 -18.03
CA ARG A 57 -0.56 7.09 -18.93
C ARG A 57 -2.10 7.00 -18.91
N SER A 58 -2.70 5.82 -18.73
CA SER A 58 -4.16 5.65 -18.72
C SER A 58 -4.87 6.49 -17.65
N ALA A 59 -4.27 6.61 -16.47
CA ALA A 59 -4.83 7.40 -15.38
C ALA A 59 -4.84 8.89 -15.69
N HIS A 60 -3.82 9.39 -16.40
CA HIS A 60 -3.79 10.79 -16.86
C HIS A 60 -4.94 11.10 -17.81
N ARG A 61 -5.17 10.24 -18.82
CA ARG A 61 -6.28 10.39 -19.76
C ARG A 61 -7.64 10.38 -19.06
N TRP A 62 -7.81 9.49 -18.08
CA TRP A 62 -9.02 9.45 -17.26
C TRP A 62 -9.21 10.72 -16.43
N TYR A 63 -8.14 11.19 -15.79
CA TYR A 63 -8.14 12.40 -14.96
C TYR A 63 -8.57 13.63 -15.77
N ILE A 64 -7.97 13.86 -16.95
CA ILE A 64 -8.29 15.00 -17.81
C ILE A 64 -9.77 15.01 -18.18
N LYS A 65 -10.30 13.86 -18.63
CA LYS A 65 -11.71 13.73 -19.00
C LYS A 65 -12.64 14.04 -17.83
N LEU A 66 -12.32 13.52 -16.64
CA LEU A 66 -13.16 13.68 -15.47
C LEU A 66 -13.10 15.10 -14.90
N SER A 67 -11.90 15.71 -14.89
CA SER A 67 -11.69 17.10 -14.47
C SER A 67 -12.42 18.09 -15.38
N GLN A 68 -12.41 17.87 -16.70
CA GLN A 68 -13.18 18.70 -17.65
C GLN A 68 -14.70 18.64 -17.40
N ALA A 69 -15.21 17.47 -17.00
CA ALA A 69 -16.64 17.29 -16.76
C ALA A 69 -17.13 17.85 -15.41
N HIS A 70 -16.29 17.83 -14.38
CA HIS A 70 -16.69 18.14 -13.00
C HIS A 70 -15.98 19.36 -12.38
N GLY A 71 -15.02 19.96 -13.08
CA GLY A 71 -14.26 21.12 -12.60
C GLY A 71 -13.41 20.80 -11.35
N HIS A 72 -13.27 21.80 -10.47
CA HIS A 72 -12.53 21.66 -9.22
C HIS A 72 -13.36 20.88 -8.21
N GLN A 73 -12.74 19.88 -7.58
CA GLN A 73 -13.38 18.99 -6.62
C GLN A 73 -12.46 18.74 -5.43
N SER A 74 -13.03 18.33 -4.30
CA SER A 74 -12.26 18.02 -3.08
C SER A 74 -11.41 16.76 -3.24
N TRP A 75 -10.39 16.63 -2.39
CA TRP A 75 -9.56 15.42 -2.36
C TRP A 75 -10.41 14.19 -2.02
N THR A 76 -11.35 14.31 -1.08
CA THR A 76 -12.30 13.25 -0.74
C THR A 76 -13.11 12.78 -1.94
N TRP A 77 -13.57 13.71 -2.79
CA TRP A 77 -14.28 13.34 -4.01
C TRP A 77 -13.38 12.55 -4.96
N TRP A 78 -12.14 13.00 -5.16
CA TRP A 78 -11.17 12.31 -6.01
C TRP A 78 -10.80 10.92 -5.49
N LYS A 79 -10.65 10.73 -4.17
CA LYS A 79 -10.46 9.40 -3.56
C LYS A 79 -11.59 8.45 -3.98
N THR A 80 -12.84 8.88 -3.87
CA THR A 80 -14.00 8.10 -4.30
C THR A 80 -13.94 7.75 -5.79
N GLN A 81 -13.57 8.70 -6.66
CA GLN A 81 -13.48 8.43 -8.09
C GLN A 81 -12.35 7.46 -8.45
N ILE A 82 -11.20 7.58 -7.79
CA ILE A 82 -10.07 6.66 -7.97
C ILE A 82 -10.50 5.25 -7.56
N ILE A 83 -11.09 5.09 -6.38
CA ILE A 83 -11.56 3.79 -5.89
C ILE A 83 -12.60 3.20 -6.85
N ASN A 84 -13.62 3.98 -7.24
CA ASN A 84 -14.65 3.51 -8.17
C ASN A 84 -14.08 3.06 -9.52
N LYS A 85 -13.01 3.71 -10.00
CA LYS A 85 -12.40 3.37 -11.29
C LYS A 85 -11.50 2.13 -11.22
N TRP A 86 -10.71 2.00 -10.16
CA TRP A 86 -9.61 1.04 -10.09
C TRP A 86 -9.79 -0.10 -9.09
N ALA A 87 -10.73 0.00 -8.14
CA ALA A 87 -11.18 -1.11 -7.30
C ALA A 87 -12.30 -1.92 -7.98
N ASN A 88 -12.21 -2.15 -9.29
CA ASN A 88 -13.20 -2.94 -10.00
C ASN A 88 -13.07 -4.44 -9.68
N TYR A 89 -14.13 -5.22 -9.95
CA TYR A 89 -14.17 -6.66 -9.66
C TYR A 89 -12.99 -7.45 -10.24
N ALA A 90 -12.54 -7.10 -11.45
CA ALA A 90 -11.40 -7.80 -12.07
C ALA A 90 -10.09 -7.54 -11.30
N TRP A 91 -9.87 -6.31 -10.82
CA TRP A 91 -8.73 -5.99 -9.98
C TRP A 91 -8.82 -6.69 -8.62
N ILE A 92 -10.00 -6.65 -7.96
CA ILE A 92 -10.22 -7.32 -6.67
C ILE A 92 -9.90 -8.81 -6.81
N PHE A 93 -10.50 -9.48 -7.79
CA PHE A 93 -10.28 -10.90 -8.05
C PHE A 93 -8.80 -11.23 -8.30
N LYS A 94 -8.11 -10.41 -9.09
CA LYS A 94 -6.67 -10.59 -9.38
C LYS A 94 -5.83 -10.49 -8.10
N VAL A 95 -6.07 -9.47 -7.29
CA VAL A 95 -5.30 -9.19 -6.07
C VAL A 95 -5.61 -10.21 -4.97
N GLU A 96 -6.88 -10.60 -4.80
CA GLU A 96 -7.28 -11.68 -3.90
C GLU A 96 -6.65 -13.01 -4.32
N THR A 97 -6.69 -13.36 -5.60
CA THR A 97 -6.07 -14.59 -6.12
C THR A 97 -4.55 -14.58 -5.88
N ALA A 98 -3.89 -13.44 -6.06
CA ALA A 98 -2.47 -13.29 -5.80
C ALA A 98 -2.12 -13.53 -4.32
N PHE A 99 -2.94 -13.02 -3.39
CA PHE A 99 -2.78 -13.31 -1.97
C PHE A 99 -3.10 -14.78 -1.66
N GLU A 100 -4.20 -15.31 -2.21
CA GLU A 100 -4.66 -16.64 -1.83
C GLU A 100 -3.70 -17.74 -2.26
N SER A 101 -3.12 -17.60 -3.45
CA SER A 101 -2.10 -18.51 -3.99
C SER A 101 -0.70 -18.30 -3.38
N ALA A 102 -0.46 -17.19 -2.67
CA ALA A 102 0.85 -16.93 -2.07
C ALA A 102 1.16 -17.95 -0.97
N LYS A 103 2.34 -18.57 -1.06
CA LYS A 103 2.96 -19.36 0.00
C LYS A 103 4.41 -18.93 0.14
N LEU A 104 4.91 -18.86 1.37
CA LEU A 104 6.31 -18.55 1.59
C LEU A 104 7.16 -19.77 1.24
N ASN A 105 8.06 -19.63 0.27
CA ASN A 105 9.06 -20.63 -0.04
C ASN A 105 10.37 -20.28 0.66
N ALA A 106 10.75 -21.02 1.69
CA ALA A 106 11.94 -20.74 2.49
C ALA A 106 13.26 -20.77 1.70
N ASP A 107 13.30 -21.46 0.56
CA ASP A 107 14.51 -21.58 -0.28
C ASP A 107 14.64 -20.42 -1.27
N LYS A 108 13.51 -19.96 -1.82
CA LYS A 108 13.45 -18.99 -2.92
C LYS A 108 13.14 -17.57 -2.48
N ASP A 109 12.29 -17.42 -1.47
CA ASP A 109 11.77 -16.11 -1.07
C ASP A 109 12.66 -15.45 -0.02
N LYS A 110 12.87 -14.15 -0.18
CA LYS A 110 13.42 -13.32 0.88
C LYS A 110 12.27 -12.83 1.77
N ALA A 111 12.37 -13.05 3.08
CA ALA A 111 11.31 -12.74 4.03
C ALA A 111 10.79 -11.30 3.94
N LEU A 112 11.68 -10.31 3.86
CA LEU A 112 11.30 -8.89 3.83
C LEU A 112 10.44 -8.52 2.60
N PRO A 113 10.90 -8.68 1.35
CA PRO A 113 10.07 -8.32 0.19
C PRO A 113 8.82 -9.19 0.06
N TRP A 114 8.88 -10.46 0.47
CA TRP A 114 7.70 -11.32 0.46
C TRP A 114 6.64 -10.83 1.45
N PHE A 115 7.03 -10.52 2.69
CA PHE A 115 6.11 -10.05 3.74
C PHE A 115 5.45 -8.74 3.35
N PHE A 116 6.24 -7.74 2.90
CA PHE A 116 5.69 -6.45 2.49
C PHE A 116 4.80 -6.55 1.27
N LYS A 117 5.06 -7.45 0.32
CA LYS A 117 4.14 -7.71 -0.80
C LYS A 117 2.78 -8.17 -0.29
N GLN A 118 2.74 -9.09 0.68
CA GLN A 118 1.47 -9.55 1.25
C GLN A 118 0.76 -8.48 2.08
N LYS A 119 1.53 -7.67 2.83
CA LYS A 119 1.00 -6.52 3.58
C LYS A 119 0.37 -5.49 2.64
N ASP A 120 1.07 -5.09 1.57
CA ASP A 120 0.56 -4.15 0.56
C ASP A 120 -0.75 -4.65 -0.05
N ILE A 121 -0.83 -5.94 -0.42
CA ILE A 121 -2.07 -6.55 -0.94
C ILE A 121 -3.22 -6.45 0.06
N LEU A 122 -3.01 -6.87 1.31
CA LEU A 122 -4.07 -6.87 2.32
C LEU A 122 -4.53 -5.46 2.68
N THR A 123 -3.62 -4.49 2.77
CA THR A 123 -3.96 -3.08 3.03
C THR A 123 -4.66 -2.42 1.84
N ALA A 124 -4.44 -2.92 0.61
CA ALA A 124 -5.17 -2.45 -0.56
C ALA A 124 -6.60 -3.03 -0.62
N LEU A 125 -6.78 -4.31 -0.27
CA LEU A 125 -8.10 -4.97 -0.26
C LEU A 125 -8.96 -4.55 0.95
N TYR A 126 -8.34 -4.39 2.12
CA TYR A 126 -9.02 -4.19 3.39
C TYR A 126 -8.36 -3.05 4.16
N PRO A 127 -8.59 -1.79 3.74
CA PRO A 127 -7.92 -0.62 4.34
C PRO A 127 -8.21 -0.43 5.82
N ASP A 128 -9.37 -0.88 6.30
CA ASP A 128 -9.78 -0.77 7.70
C ASP A 128 -9.36 -1.97 8.57
N MET A 129 -8.60 -2.93 8.00
CA MET A 129 -8.13 -4.10 8.74
C MET A 129 -7.02 -3.73 9.71
N SER A 130 -7.14 -4.17 10.97
CA SER A 130 -6.09 -3.94 11.96
C SER A 130 -4.76 -4.58 11.56
N GLU A 131 -3.66 -3.95 11.96
CA GLU A 131 -2.32 -4.45 11.67
C GLU A 131 -2.10 -5.88 12.19
N PHE A 132 -2.61 -6.19 13.39
CA PHE A 132 -2.62 -7.55 13.93
C PHE A 132 -3.33 -8.56 13.02
N MET A 133 -4.51 -8.21 12.47
CA MET A 133 -5.24 -9.11 11.57
C MET A 133 -4.53 -9.29 10.23
N ILE A 134 -3.89 -8.24 9.72
CA ILE A 134 -3.02 -8.31 8.54
C ILE A 134 -1.87 -9.30 8.82
N HIS A 135 -1.12 -9.10 9.91
CA HIS A 135 -0.02 -9.97 10.30
C HIS A 135 -0.48 -11.43 10.44
N ARG A 136 -1.60 -11.67 11.14
CA ARG A 136 -2.17 -13.00 11.32
C ARG A 136 -2.51 -13.67 9.99
N LYS A 137 -3.07 -12.94 9.02
CA LYS A 137 -3.37 -13.46 7.68
C LYS A 137 -2.10 -13.81 6.90
N ILE A 138 -1.06 -12.98 6.97
CA ILE A 138 0.24 -13.25 6.34
C ILE A 138 0.90 -14.50 6.94
N LEU A 139 0.90 -14.64 8.26
CA LEU A 139 1.53 -15.79 8.93
C LEU A 139 0.87 -17.13 8.56
N ARG A 140 -0.44 -17.15 8.27
CA ARG A 140 -1.13 -18.34 7.75
C ARG A 140 -0.63 -18.76 6.36
N LYS A 141 0.01 -17.87 5.60
CA LYS A 141 0.63 -18.19 4.30
C LYS A 141 2.01 -18.84 4.41
N CYS A 142 2.58 -18.92 5.62
CA CYS A 142 3.79 -19.70 5.87
C CYS A 142 3.48 -21.21 5.82
N GLY A 143 2.35 -21.63 6.40
CA GLY A 143 1.89 -23.02 6.46
C GLY A 143 2.77 -23.96 7.31
N GLY A 144 2.19 -25.08 7.74
CA GLY A 144 2.90 -26.19 8.38
C GLY A 144 3.78 -25.78 9.57
N ASP A 145 4.97 -26.38 9.64
CA ASP A 145 5.92 -26.14 10.74
C ASP A 145 6.47 -24.71 10.75
N LEU A 146 6.55 -24.06 9.57
CA LEU A 146 7.02 -22.68 9.47
C LEU A 146 6.02 -21.71 10.11
N GLU A 147 4.72 -21.91 9.88
CA GLU A 147 3.67 -21.14 10.55
C GLU A 147 3.75 -21.30 12.07
N HIS A 148 3.88 -22.53 12.57
CA HIS A 148 3.99 -22.79 14.01
C HIS A 148 5.25 -22.16 14.62
N ALA A 149 6.39 -22.33 13.96
CA ALA A 149 7.68 -21.78 14.38
C ALA A 149 7.67 -20.25 14.45
N VAL A 150 7.01 -19.58 13.51
CA VAL A 150 6.94 -18.12 13.54
C VAL A 150 5.93 -17.66 14.59
N LYS A 151 4.72 -18.24 14.62
CA LYS A 151 3.66 -17.85 15.55
C LYS A 151 4.04 -18.00 17.02
N SER A 152 4.75 -19.06 17.37
CA SER A 152 5.25 -19.29 18.73
C SER A 152 6.25 -18.23 19.23
N ARG A 153 6.79 -17.41 18.32
CA ARG A 153 7.76 -16.34 18.61
C ARG A 153 7.18 -14.93 18.41
N THR A 154 5.93 -14.82 17.97
CA THR A 154 5.24 -13.55 17.74
C THR A 154 4.12 -13.35 18.75
N THR A 155 3.87 -12.10 19.12
CA THR A 155 2.71 -11.69 19.93
C THR A 155 1.77 -10.81 19.10
N GLU A 156 0.62 -10.44 19.67
CA GLU A 156 -0.31 -9.53 19.01
C GLU A 156 0.30 -8.13 18.79
N GLN A 157 1.31 -7.76 19.57
CA GLN A 157 2.02 -6.49 19.52
C GLN A 157 3.27 -6.54 18.63
N SER A 158 3.61 -7.70 18.04
CA SER A 158 4.77 -7.81 17.16
C SER A 158 4.63 -6.90 15.94
N SER A 159 5.65 -6.07 15.72
CA SER A 159 5.74 -5.22 14.56
C SER A 159 6.02 -6.03 13.28
N ALA A 160 5.86 -5.41 12.12
CA ALA A 160 6.26 -6.01 10.86
C ALA A 160 7.76 -6.38 10.86
N GLU A 161 8.60 -5.56 11.49
CA GLU A 161 10.04 -5.80 11.58
C GLU A 161 10.36 -7.02 12.45
N ASP A 162 9.71 -7.14 13.62
CA ASP A 162 9.87 -8.31 14.51
C ASP A 162 9.53 -9.60 13.76
N ILE A 163 8.39 -9.61 13.06
CA ILE A 163 7.93 -10.78 12.30
C ILE A 163 8.90 -11.10 11.16
N ILE A 164 9.38 -10.09 10.43
CA ILE A 164 10.35 -10.28 9.34
C ILE A 164 11.66 -10.87 9.88
N ASN A 165 12.15 -10.40 11.02
CA ASN A 165 13.39 -10.90 11.62
C ASN A 165 13.23 -12.36 12.08
N ILE A 166 12.11 -12.70 12.71
CA ILE A 166 11.78 -14.09 13.06
C ILE A 166 11.69 -14.97 11.80
N LEU A 167 11.03 -14.50 10.74
CA LEU A 167 10.93 -15.23 9.47
C LEU A 167 12.31 -15.52 8.86
N LYS A 168 13.24 -14.55 8.90
CA LYS A 168 14.63 -14.76 8.45
C LYS A 168 15.35 -15.80 9.31
N GLU A 169 15.21 -15.72 10.63
CA GLU A 169 15.85 -16.64 11.56
C GLU A 169 15.37 -18.08 11.35
N VAL A 170 14.05 -18.27 11.27
CA VAL A 170 13.45 -19.59 11.08
C VAL A 170 13.80 -20.16 9.70
N THR A 171 13.65 -19.39 8.62
CA THR A 171 13.98 -19.89 7.28
C THR A 171 15.47 -20.18 7.09
N THR A 172 16.36 -19.55 7.85
CA THR A 172 17.80 -19.87 7.85
C THR A 172 18.11 -21.13 8.64
N ARG A 173 17.44 -21.35 9.79
CA ARG A 173 17.66 -22.54 10.65
C ARG A 173 17.04 -23.82 10.12
N THR A 174 15.97 -23.75 9.33
CA THR A 174 15.32 -24.93 8.73
C THR A 174 16.07 -25.46 7.49
N ARG A 175 17.15 -24.80 7.04
CA ARG A 175 18.00 -25.24 5.92
C ARG A 175 19.09 -26.26 6.32
N ILE A 176 18.89 -27.00 7.42
CA ILE A 176 19.81 -28.05 7.90
C ILE A 176 19.28 -29.40 7.44
#